data_AF-A0A3D2XIT5-F1
#
_entry.id   AF-A0A3D2XIT5-F1
#
_cell.length_a   1.000
_cell.length_b   1.000
_cell.length_c   1.000
_cell.angle_alpha   90.00
_cell.angle_beta   90.00
_cell.angle_gamma   90.00
#
_symmetry.space_group_name_H-M   'P 1'
#
loop_
_entity.id
_entity.type
_entity.pdbx_description
1 polymer ?
#
loop_
_entity_poly.entity_id
_entity_poly.type
_entity_poly.pdbx_seq_one_letter_code
_entity_poly.pdbx_strand_id
1 'polypeptide(L)'
;MRLFSTLRNTFIFCIISGSLFTGCTRITSTELGGGLIPPIDGVFTKDTILDVITDTYNELDTTRIYKGDVHVLGAITNDPIFGRTSASMFFELSPTFFPFYIPGNKDSIRVDSAVLILGYNGFYGDSTQPLRLTVSEIDQSTLLDRSFLYPVNYPSVKPVSIGAQLASPVSVDIRRLGDTVKNRFETATNQIRIRLRNDVAQRFIKTYDSTNAYKSDSIFRTYFAGFALTADQNAPANALLRISLSDTNTKFALYYSSSSTGATTR
;
A
#
# COMPACT_ATOMS: atom_id res chain seq x y z
N MET A 1 65.83 17.93 -0.85
CA MET A 1 64.95 17.43 0.24
C MET A 1 63.52 17.03 -0.19
N ARG A 2 63.04 17.34 -1.41
CA ARG A 2 61.68 16.98 -1.85
C ARG A 2 61.50 15.58 -2.45
N LEU A 3 62.58 14.93 -2.94
CA LEU A 3 62.52 13.61 -3.58
C LEU A 3 62.34 12.43 -2.59
N PHE A 4 62.84 12.56 -1.36
CA PHE A 4 62.70 11.52 -0.32
C PHE A 4 61.29 11.46 0.27
N SER A 5 60.55 12.58 0.23
CA SER A 5 59.16 12.68 0.72
C SER A 5 58.19 11.94 -0.20
N THR A 6 58.37 12.06 -1.52
CA THR A 6 57.53 11.38 -2.50
C THR A 6 57.72 9.87 -2.46
N LEU A 7 58.96 9.37 -2.41
CA LEU A 7 59.24 7.93 -2.36
C LEU A 7 58.64 7.24 -1.11
N ARG A 8 58.69 7.91 0.05
CA ARG A 8 58.07 7.41 1.29
C ARG A 8 56.55 7.35 1.19
N ASN A 9 55.92 8.36 0.58
CA ASN A 9 54.47 8.40 0.42
C ASN A 9 53.97 7.38 -0.62
N THR A 10 54.72 7.11 -1.70
CA THR A 10 54.36 6.03 -2.64
C THR A 10 54.50 4.66 -2.00
N PHE A 11 55.52 4.44 -1.16
CA PHE A 11 55.70 3.17 -0.46
C PHE A 11 54.57 2.89 0.53
N ILE A 12 54.14 3.91 1.29
CA ILE A 12 52.99 3.81 2.19
C ILE A 12 51.69 3.54 1.40
N PHE A 13 51.49 4.20 0.26
CA PHE A 13 50.32 3.96 -0.59
C PHE A 13 50.28 2.54 -1.16
N CYS A 14 51.43 1.98 -1.55
CA CYS A 14 51.52 0.59 -2.01
C CYS A 14 51.22 -0.43 -0.90
N ILE A 15 51.65 -0.17 0.34
CA ILE A 15 51.34 -1.05 1.49
C ILE A 15 49.85 -1.02 1.83
N ILE A 16 49.22 0.16 1.81
CA ILE A 16 47.78 0.31 2.06
C ILE A 16 46.95 -0.32 0.94
N SER A 17 47.37 -0.16 -0.32
CA SER A 17 46.73 -0.82 -1.46
C SER A 17 46.86 -2.35 -1.38
N GLY A 18 48.05 -2.87 -1.05
CA GLY A 18 48.29 -4.31 -0.91
C GLY A 18 47.48 -4.99 0.20
N SER A 19 47.23 -4.28 1.31
CA SER A 19 46.41 -4.82 2.41
C SER A 19 44.92 -4.90 2.06
N LEU A 20 44.40 -3.99 1.22
CA LEU A 20 43.01 -4.01 0.74
C LEU A 20 42.71 -5.16 -0.25
N PHE A 21 43.73 -5.74 -0.91
CA PHE A 21 43.57 -6.89 -1.81
C PHE A 21 43.63 -8.27 -1.12
N THR A 22 43.86 -8.33 0.20
CA THR A 22 43.91 -9.61 0.95
C THR A 22 42.55 -10.07 1.50
N GLY A 23 41.47 -9.33 1.23
CA GLY A 23 40.11 -9.62 1.75
C GLY A 23 39.32 -10.72 1.04
N CYS A 24 39.83 -11.34 -0.02
CA CYS A 24 39.17 -12.46 -0.68
C CYS A 24 39.59 -13.80 -0.05
N THR A 25 39.11 -14.09 1.15
CA THR A 25 39.14 -15.47 1.67
C THR A 25 38.05 -16.28 0.98
N ARG A 26 38.37 -16.81 -0.21
CA ARG A 26 37.54 -17.88 -0.79
C ARG A 26 37.68 -19.08 0.15
N ILE A 27 36.64 -19.35 0.94
CA ILE A 27 36.57 -20.55 1.76
C ILE A 27 36.55 -21.73 0.77
N THR A 28 37.65 -22.45 0.67
CA THR A 28 37.70 -23.72 -0.04
C THR A 28 36.94 -24.75 0.81
N SER A 29 36.12 -25.59 0.16
CA SER A 29 35.19 -26.55 0.81
C SER A 29 35.83 -27.49 1.84
N THR A 30 37.16 -27.57 1.88
CA THR A 30 37.95 -28.39 2.81
C THR A 30 38.24 -27.76 4.18
N GLU A 31 37.98 -26.47 4.41
CA GLU A 31 38.26 -25.84 5.72
C GLU A 31 37.07 -25.91 6.71
N LEU A 32 35.84 -26.11 6.22
CA LEU A 32 34.66 -26.29 7.06
C LEU A 32 34.64 -27.70 7.63
N GLY A 33 34.81 -27.84 8.96
CA GLY A 33 34.71 -29.12 9.66
C GLY A 33 36.05 -29.86 9.89
N GLY A 34 37.18 -29.30 9.43
CA GLY A 34 38.50 -29.91 9.62
C GLY A 34 38.94 -30.09 11.09
N GLY A 35 38.39 -29.30 12.01
CA GLY A 35 38.61 -29.44 13.45
C GLY A 35 37.83 -30.58 14.13
N LEU A 36 36.95 -31.26 13.40
CA LEU A 36 36.17 -32.41 13.90
C LEU A 36 36.85 -33.75 13.58
N ILE A 37 37.96 -33.75 12.84
CA ILE A 37 38.69 -34.96 12.44
C ILE A 37 39.98 -35.07 13.27
N PRO A 38 40.17 -36.12 14.08
CA PRO A 38 41.41 -36.34 14.81
C PRO A 38 42.60 -36.59 13.85
N PRO A 39 43.85 -36.26 14.23
CA PRO A 39 45.03 -36.40 13.34
C PRO A 39 45.36 -37.83 12.89
N ILE A 40 44.81 -38.84 13.57
CA ILE A 40 44.99 -40.27 13.28
C ILE A 40 43.59 -40.89 13.19
N ASP A 41 42.87 -40.57 12.13
CA ASP A 41 41.68 -41.33 11.77
C ASP A 41 41.67 -41.61 10.27
N GLY A 42 41.56 -42.89 9.91
CA GLY A 42 41.60 -43.41 8.54
C GLY A 42 40.29 -43.19 7.78
N VAL A 43 39.55 -42.13 8.12
CA VAL A 43 38.25 -41.81 7.53
C VAL A 43 38.47 -40.94 6.31
N PHE A 44 38.37 -41.56 5.13
CA PHE A 44 38.31 -40.84 3.86
C PHE A 44 36.92 -40.22 3.71
N THR A 45 36.76 -38.95 4.08
CA THR A 45 35.54 -38.20 3.77
C THR A 45 35.50 -37.92 2.27
N LYS A 46 34.67 -38.67 1.53
CA LYS A 46 34.33 -38.30 0.16
C LYS A 46 33.34 -37.14 0.22
N ASP A 47 33.76 -35.99 -0.31
CA ASP A 47 32.86 -34.89 -0.62
C ASP A 47 31.75 -35.43 -1.54
N THR A 48 30.50 -35.35 -1.07
CA THR A 48 29.35 -35.76 -1.86
C THR A 48 28.65 -34.49 -2.29
N ILE A 49 28.87 -34.11 -3.54
CA ILE A 49 28.11 -33.03 -4.18
C ILE A 49 26.71 -33.58 -4.42
N LEU A 50 25.74 -33.10 -3.66
CA LEU A 50 24.32 -33.35 -3.90
C LEU A 50 23.84 -32.30 -4.90
N ASP A 51 23.60 -32.72 -6.14
CA ASP A 51 22.90 -31.90 -7.12
C ASP A 51 21.46 -31.72 -6.65
N VAL A 52 21.16 -30.56 -6.07
CA VAL A 52 19.81 -30.17 -5.70
C VAL A 52 19.11 -29.69 -6.98
N ILE A 53 18.39 -30.61 -7.61
CA ILE A 53 17.48 -30.27 -8.71
C ILE A 53 16.22 -29.69 -8.08
N THR A 54 16.09 -28.36 -8.09
CA THR A 54 14.85 -27.68 -7.73
C THR A 54 14.00 -27.50 -8.97
N ASP A 55 12.78 -28.03 -8.95
CA ASP A 55 11.77 -27.71 -9.95
C ASP A 55 10.79 -26.69 -9.36
N THR A 56 10.50 -25.63 -10.10
CA THR A 56 9.49 -24.64 -9.70
C THR A 56 8.19 -25.02 -10.38
N TYR A 57 7.38 -25.81 -9.69
CA TYR A 57 6.05 -26.15 -10.17
C TYR A 57 5.11 -24.96 -9.95
N ASN A 58 4.70 -24.31 -11.05
CA ASN A 58 3.64 -23.32 -11.02
C ASN A 58 2.29 -24.05 -10.92
N GLU A 59 1.84 -24.34 -9.71
CA GLU A 59 0.45 -24.74 -9.50
C GLU A 59 -0.47 -23.59 -9.93
N LEU A 60 -1.52 -23.92 -10.68
CA LEU A 60 -2.64 -23.01 -10.97
C LEU A 60 -3.55 -22.86 -9.74
N ASP A 61 -3.00 -22.93 -8.52
CA ASP A 61 -3.78 -22.64 -7.34
C ASP A 61 -4.02 -21.12 -7.29
N THR A 62 -5.27 -20.75 -7.52
CA THR A 62 -5.67 -19.35 -7.52
C THR A 62 -6.25 -19.03 -6.16
N THR A 63 -5.50 -18.27 -5.36
CA THR A 63 -6.08 -17.67 -4.17
C THR A 63 -7.02 -16.55 -4.60
N ARG A 64 -8.31 -16.69 -4.26
CA ARG A 64 -9.33 -15.67 -4.53
C ARG A 64 -9.53 -14.78 -3.30
N ILE A 65 -9.47 -13.47 -3.51
CA ILE A 65 -9.83 -12.47 -2.50
C ILE A 65 -11.26 -12.00 -2.81
N TYR A 66 -12.16 -12.15 -1.85
CA TYR A 66 -13.53 -11.66 -1.94
C TYR A 66 -13.63 -10.21 -1.45
N LYS A 67 -14.72 -9.53 -1.84
CA LYS A 67 -15.00 -8.14 -1.44
C LYS A 67 -14.95 -7.91 0.08
N GLY A 68 -15.34 -8.92 0.86
CA GLY A 68 -15.43 -8.84 2.32
C GLY A 68 -14.14 -9.19 3.05
N ASP A 69 -13.15 -9.73 2.34
CA ASP A 69 -11.87 -10.12 2.92
C ASP A 69 -11.01 -8.89 3.21
N VAL A 70 -9.91 -9.13 3.92
CA VAL A 70 -8.91 -8.10 4.18
C VAL A 70 -8.09 -7.87 2.91
N HIS A 71 -8.08 -6.61 2.45
CA HIS A 71 -7.32 -6.17 1.30
C HIS A 71 -5.95 -5.66 1.73
N VAL A 72 -5.01 -5.60 0.78
CA VAL A 72 -3.63 -5.20 1.05
C VAL A 72 -3.26 -3.99 0.19
N LEU A 73 -2.52 -3.06 0.78
CA LEU A 73 -2.04 -1.84 0.14
C LEU A 73 -0.60 -1.57 0.55
N GLY A 74 0.29 -1.30 -0.40
CA GLY A 74 1.67 -0.95 -0.08
C GLY A 74 2.66 -1.47 -1.11
N ALA A 75 3.94 -1.35 -0.79
CA ALA A 75 5.00 -1.88 -1.63
C ALA A 75 6.20 -2.30 -0.77
N ILE A 76 6.79 -3.44 -1.12
CA ILE A 76 8.05 -3.96 -0.58
C ILE A 76 8.97 -4.26 -1.75
N THR A 77 10.22 -3.80 -1.67
CA THR A 77 11.19 -3.97 -2.76
C THR A 77 12.36 -4.89 -2.44
N ASN A 78 12.49 -5.28 -1.17
CA ASN A 78 13.66 -5.96 -0.62
C ASN A 78 13.28 -7.02 0.42
N ASP A 79 12.15 -7.73 0.24
CA ASP A 79 11.83 -8.86 1.11
C ASP A 79 12.79 -10.04 0.79
N PRO A 80 13.55 -10.57 1.77
CA PRO A 80 14.49 -11.66 1.53
C PRO A 80 13.85 -12.99 1.10
N ILE A 81 12.56 -13.18 1.41
CA ILE A 81 11.82 -14.43 1.18
C ILE A 81 10.95 -14.29 -0.06
N PHE A 82 10.15 -13.22 -0.13
CA PHE A 82 9.13 -13.02 -1.16
C PHE A 82 9.57 -12.06 -2.29
N GLY A 83 10.74 -11.43 -2.16
CA GLY A 83 11.28 -10.51 -3.15
C GLY A 83 10.55 -9.17 -3.19
N ARG A 84 9.97 -8.85 -4.35
CA ARG A 84 9.25 -7.59 -4.57
C ARG A 84 7.75 -7.82 -4.56
N THR A 85 7.04 -7.03 -3.78
CA THR A 85 5.58 -7.06 -3.69
C THR A 85 5.04 -5.66 -3.89
N SER A 86 4.04 -5.51 -4.75
CA SER A 86 3.30 -4.26 -4.91
C SER A 86 1.81 -4.55 -4.82
N ALA A 87 1.11 -3.77 -4.00
CA ALA A 87 -0.30 -3.93 -3.74
C ALA A 87 -1.02 -2.58 -3.89
N SER A 88 -1.98 -2.55 -4.80
CA SER A 88 -2.88 -1.43 -5.06
C SER A 88 -4.31 -1.91 -4.92
N MET A 89 -5.20 -1.04 -4.45
CA MET A 89 -6.61 -1.38 -4.23
C MET A 89 -7.52 -0.55 -5.13
N PHE A 90 -8.50 -1.20 -5.71
CA PHE A 90 -9.54 -0.57 -6.53
C PHE A 90 -10.90 -1.01 -5.99
N PHE A 91 -11.72 -0.07 -5.54
CA PHE A 91 -12.98 -0.39 -4.87
C PHE A 91 -14.05 0.69 -5.06
N GLU A 92 -15.31 0.27 -4.99
CA GLU A 92 -16.48 1.16 -5.02
C GLU A 92 -17.04 1.28 -3.59
N LEU A 93 -17.40 2.50 -3.18
CA LEU A 93 -18.24 2.74 -2.00
C LEU A 93 -19.53 3.39 -2.48
N SER A 94 -20.69 2.82 -2.11
CA SER A 94 -22.00 3.34 -2.48
C SER A 94 -22.88 3.56 -1.25
N PRO A 95 -23.88 4.46 -1.35
CA PRO A 95 -24.96 4.57 -0.36
C PRO A 95 -25.63 3.22 -0.08
N THR A 96 -26.06 3.01 1.17
CA THR A 96 -26.72 1.77 1.60
C THR A 96 -28.11 1.59 0.99
N PHE A 97 -28.77 2.68 0.59
CA PHE A 97 -30.05 2.67 -0.10
C PHE A 97 -30.09 3.76 -1.16
N PHE A 98 -30.89 3.52 -2.19
CA PHE A 98 -31.21 4.48 -3.23
C PHE A 98 -32.74 4.61 -3.38
N PRO A 99 -33.29 5.80 -3.72
CA PRO A 99 -32.56 7.04 -3.90
C PRO A 99 -31.98 7.58 -2.57
N PHE A 100 -30.78 8.17 -2.66
CA PHE A 100 -30.09 8.73 -1.50
C PHE A 100 -30.27 10.26 -1.46
N TYR A 101 -30.53 10.78 -0.25
CA TYR A 101 -30.76 12.19 0.00
C TYR A 101 -29.76 12.68 1.03
N ILE A 102 -29.14 13.83 0.77
CA ILE A 102 -28.37 14.55 1.79
C ILE A 102 -29.37 15.28 2.70
N PRO A 103 -29.42 14.99 4.00
CA PRO A 103 -30.30 15.72 4.93
C PRO A 103 -30.03 17.23 4.92
N GLY A 104 -31.09 18.03 4.85
CA GLY A 104 -31.03 19.50 4.82
C GLY A 104 -31.59 20.08 3.52
N ASN A 105 -31.84 21.39 3.51
CA ASN A 105 -32.25 22.07 2.28
C ASN A 105 -31.02 22.33 1.40
N LYS A 106 -31.08 21.95 0.12
CA LYS A 106 -30.02 22.15 -0.89
C LYS A 106 -29.44 23.56 -0.87
N ASP A 107 -30.27 24.59 -0.68
CA ASP A 107 -29.83 25.99 -0.69
C ASP A 107 -29.12 26.41 0.61
N SER A 108 -29.47 25.76 1.73
CA SER A 108 -28.91 26.04 3.06
C SER A 108 -27.61 25.29 3.36
N ILE A 109 -27.30 24.24 2.60
CA ILE A 109 -26.14 23.39 2.87
C ILE A 109 -24.84 24.16 2.61
N ARG A 110 -23.93 24.18 3.58
CA ARG A 110 -22.54 24.62 3.44
C ARG A 110 -21.63 23.41 3.51
N VAL A 111 -20.97 23.13 2.39
CA VAL A 111 -19.99 22.06 2.25
C VAL A 111 -18.73 22.40 3.05
N ASP A 112 -18.24 21.46 3.85
CA ASP A 112 -16.95 21.58 4.54
C ASP A 112 -15.91 20.66 3.89
N SER A 113 -16.16 19.34 3.90
CA SER A 113 -15.15 18.40 3.45
C SER A 113 -15.68 17.02 3.08
N ALA A 114 -14.88 16.27 2.32
CA ALA A 114 -15.06 14.85 2.07
C ALA A 114 -13.80 14.12 2.54
N VAL A 115 -13.98 13.03 3.28
CA VAL A 115 -12.88 12.25 3.86
C VAL A 115 -13.12 10.79 3.58
N LEU A 116 -12.14 10.15 2.94
CA LEU A 116 -12.09 8.70 2.83
C LEU A 116 -11.52 8.15 4.13
N ILE A 117 -12.30 7.31 4.82
CA ILE A 117 -11.92 6.65 6.06
C ILE A 117 -11.83 5.16 5.77
N LEU A 118 -10.68 4.55 6.10
CA LEU A 118 -10.42 3.13 5.87
C LEU A 118 -10.10 2.45 7.21
N GLY A 119 -10.73 1.31 7.45
CA GLY A 119 -10.50 0.44 8.60
C GLY A 119 -9.17 -0.29 8.47
N TYR A 120 -8.22 0.09 9.32
CA TYR A 120 -6.90 -0.52 9.40
C TYR A 120 -6.97 -1.86 10.14
N ASN A 121 -6.36 -2.89 9.56
CA ASN A 121 -6.36 -4.27 10.08
C ASN A 121 -4.93 -4.83 10.23
N GLY A 122 -3.97 -3.97 10.57
CA GLY A 122 -2.57 -4.35 10.77
C GLY A 122 -1.68 -4.12 9.56
N PHE A 123 -0.42 -4.56 9.67
CA PHE A 123 0.60 -4.35 8.65
C PHE A 123 1.58 -5.53 8.58
N TYR A 124 2.37 -5.57 7.52
CA TYR A 124 3.52 -6.46 7.33
C TYR A 124 4.69 -5.64 6.76
N GLY A 125 5.92 -5.92 7.19
CA GLY A 125 7.13 -5.19 6.79
C GLY A 125 7.55 -4.10 7.78
N ASP A 126 8.20 -3.05 7.29
CA ASP A 126 8.78 -1.97 8.11
C ASP A 126 7.72 -0.94 8.51
N SER A 127 7.47 -0.78 9.82
CA SER A 127 6.55 0.26 10.34
C SER A 127 7.22 1.59 10.67
N THR A 128 8.54 1.66 10.60
CA THR A 128 9.29 2.86 11.01
C THR A 128 9.25 3.97 9.96
N GLN A 129 9.04 3.59 8.69
CA GLN A 129 8.94 4.53 7.58
C GLN A 129 7.46 4.89 7.30
N PRO A 130 7.16 6.16 7.03
CA PRO A 130 5.80 6.56 6.66
C PRO A 130 5.46 6.05 5.26
N LEU A 131 4.28 5.43 5.12
CA LEU A 131 3.79 4.96 3.83
C LEU A 131 3.12 6.10 3.07
N ARG A 132 3.62 6.42 1.88
CA ARG A 132 3.04 7.44 1.01
C ARG A 132 1.95 6.85 0.11
N LEU A 133 0.73 7.36 0.25
CA LEU A 133 -0.47 6.90 -0.44
C LEU A 133 -1.00 7.97 -1.40
N THR A 134 -1.55 7.52 -2.52
CA THR A 134 -2.25 8.37 -3.49
C THR A 134 -3.67 7.85 -3.68
N VAL A 135 -4.64 8.74 -3.49
CA VAL A 135 -6.06 8.47 -3.74
C VAL A 135 -6.46 9.14 -5.06
N SER A 136 -6.92 8.33 -6.00
CA SER A 136 -7.42 8.77 -7.30
C SER A 136 -8.79 8.17 -7.57
N GLU A 137 -9.49 8.72 -8.56
CA GLU A 137 -10.71 8.14 -9.10
C GLU A 137 -10.34 7.03 -10.08
N ILE A 138 -11.12 5.96 -10.15
CA ILE A 138 -11.04 5.00 -11.25
C ILE A 138 -11.51 5.70 -12.53
N ASP A 139 -10.83 5.48 -13.65
CA ASP A 139 -11.25 6.08 -14.91
C ASP A 139 -12.64 5.56 -15.31
N GLN A 140 -13.51 6.48 -15.75
CA GLN A 140 -14.89 6.16 -16.13
C GLN A 140 -14.97 5.19 -17.33
N SER A 141 -13.91 5.09 -18.14
CA SER A 141 -13.78 4.11 -19.22
C SER A 141 -13.55 2.67 -18.73
N THR A 142 -13.12 2.48 -17.48
CA THR A 142 -12.77 1.18 -16.90
C THR A 142 -13.53 0.92 -15.60
N LEU A 143 -14.86 0.97 -15.66
CA LEU A 143 -15.74 0.62 -14.54
C LEU A 143 -15.45 -0.79 -14.00
N LEU A 144 -15.49 -0.95 -12.67
CA LEU A 144 -15.31 -2.26 -12.05
C LEU A 144 -16.48 -3.18 -12.39
N ASP A 145 -16.21 -4.42 -12.75
CA ASP A 145 -17.25 -5.40 -13.02
C ASP A 145 -17.43 -6.32 -11.82
N ARG A 146 -18.60 -6.24 -11.20
CA ARG A 146 -18.95 -6.98 -9.98
C ARG A 146 -19.05 -8.50 -10.20
N SER A 147 -19.19 -8.94 -11.45
CA SER A 147 -19.25 -10.35 -11.82
C SER A 147 -17.90 -10.89 -12.29
N PHE A 148 -16.89 -10.03 -12.44
CA PHE A 148 -15.58 -10.39 -12.95
C PHE A 148 -14.56 -10.60 -11.81
N LEU A 149 -13.68 -11.58 -11.98
CA LEU A 149 -12.55 -11.81 -11.09
C LEU A 149 -11.31 -11.21 -11.73
N TYR A 150 -10.74 -10.18 -11.10
CA TYR A 150 -9.57 -9.48 -11.61
C TYR A 150 -8.29 -10.25 -11.25
N PRO A 151 -7.58 -10.86 -12.24
CA PRO A 151 -6.36 -11.60 -11.96
C PRO A 151 -5.19 -10.64 -11.71
N VAL A 152 -4.59 -10.70 -10.52
CA VAL A 152 -3.47 -9.83 -10.12
C VAL A 152 -2.23 -10.05 -10.99
N ASN A 153 -1.99 -11.29 -11.42
CA ASN A 153 -0.88 -11.68 -12.28
C ASN A 153 -1.10 -11.35 -13.77
N TYR A 154 -2.34 -11.08 -14.20
CA TYR A 154 -2.68 -10.75 -15.57
C TYR A 154 -3.51 -9.46 -15.67
N PRO A 155 -2.98 -8.31 -15.21
CA PRO A 155 -3.72 -7.05 -15.15
C PRO A 155 -4.18 -6.53 -16.52
N SER A 156 -3.57 -7.01 -17.62
CA SER A 156 -3.92 -6.64 -18.99
C SER A 156 -5.21 -7.26 -19.51
N VAL A 157 -5.74 -8.32 -18.87
CA VAL A 157 -6.98 -8.99 -19.31
C VAL A 157 -8.18 -8.06 -19.18
N LYS A 158 -8.22 -7.29 -18.08
CA LYS A 158 -9.23 -6.25 -17.83
C LYS A 158 -8.58 -5.11 -17.04
N PRO A 159 -7.86 -4.20 -17.74
CA PRO A 159 -7.12 -3.15 -17.07
C PRO A 159 -8.06 -2.20 -16.35
N VAL A 160 -7.68 -1.80 -15.14
CA VAL A 160 -8.34 -0.73 -14.38
C VAL A 160 -7.45 0.50 -14.47
N SER A 161 -7.91 1.50 -15.21
CA SER A 161 -7.18 2.74 -15.43
C SER A 161 -7.40 3.70 -14.26
N ILE A 162 -6.34 4.43 -13.91
CA ILE A 162 -6.37 5.45 -12.86
C ILE A 162 -6.70 6.80 -13.51
N GLY A 163 -7.79 7.41 -13.06
CA GLY A 163 -8.23 8.73 -13.49
C GLY A 163 -7.65 9.86 -12.64
N ALA A 164 -8.46 10.90 -12.43
CA ALA A 164 -8.03 12.11 -11.73
C ALA A 164 -7.70 11.86 -10.25
N GLN A 165 -6.66 12.51 -9.75
CA GLN A 165 -6.29 12.46 -8.34
C GLN A 165 -7.31 13.20 -7.46
N LEU A 166 -7.84 12.51 -6.45
CA LEU A 166 -8.89 13.00 -5.55
C LEU A 166 -8.34 13.71 -4.30
N ALA A 167 -7.08 13.44 -3.94
CA ALA A 167 -6.40 14.06 -2.81
C ALA A 167 -4.91 14.22 -3.11
N SER A 168 -4.26 15.26 -2.60
CA SER A 168 -2.79 15.33 -2.61
C SER A 168 -2.19 14.08 -1.95
N PRO A 169 -1.00 13.59 -2.38
CA PRO A 169 -0.42 12.39 -1.78
C PRO A 169 -0.25 12.56 -0.26
N VAL A 170 -0.64 11.54 0.50
CA VAL A 170 -0.65 11.56 1.97
C VAL A 170 0.39 10.59 2.50
N SER A 171 1.19 11.03 3.47
CA SER A 171 2.11 10.17 4.21
C SER A 171 1.44 9.67 5.49
N VAL A 172 1.34 8.35 5.63
CA VAL A 172 0.70 7.68 6.76
C VAL A 172 1.77 7.08 7.67
N ASP A 173 1.83 7.52 8.93
CA ASP A 173 2.68 6.89 9.95
C ASP A 173 1.98 5.65 10.50
N ILE A 174 2.51 4.48 10.15
CA ILE A 174 1.92 3.17 10.47
C ILE A 174 1.80 2.97 11.99
N ARG A 175 2.74 3.50 12.77
CA ARG A 175 2.80 3.30 14.23
C ARG A 175 1.67 4.02 14.96
N ARG A 176 1.08 5.04 14.33
CA ARG A 176 0.01 5.87 14.92
C ARG A 176 -1.37 5.41 14.48
N LEU A 177 -1.47 4.40 13.63
CA LEU A 177 -2.76 3.91 13.14
C LEU A 177 -3.57 3.22 14.25
N GLY A 178 -2.93 2.73 15.30
CA GLY A 178 -3.60 2.21 16.50
C GLY A 178 -4.20 3.27 17.42
N ASP A 179 -3.89 4.55 17.19
CA ASP A 179 -4.32 5.63 18.08
C ASP A 179 -5.85 5.83 18.01
N THR A 180 -6.42 6.27 19.13
CA THR A 180 -7.85 6.61 19.20
C THR A 180 -8.11 7.94 18.51
N VAL A 181 -9.10 7.95 17.63
CA VAL A 181 -9.65 9.13 16.97
C VAL A 181 -10.98 9.48 17.65
N LYS A 182 -11.02 10.65 18.30
CA LYS A 182 -12.24 11.22 18.88
C LYS A 182 -12.72 12.40 18.04
N ASN A 183 -13.89 12.25 17.43
CA ASN A 183 -14.63 13.29 16.71
C ASN A 183 -16.00 13.51 17.37
N ARG A 184 -16.69 14.60 17.04
CA ARG A 184 -17.96 15.02 17.66
C ARG A 184 -19.01 13.90 17.73
N PHE A 185 -19.06 13.02 16.73
CA PHE A 185 -20.04 11.93 16.62
C PHE A 185 -19.41 10.54 16.52
N GLU A 186 -18.12 10.44 16.77
CA GLU A 186 -17.38 9.19 16.55
C GLU A 186 -16.22 9.06 17.53
N THR A 187 -16.17 7.94 18.23
CA THR A 187 -14.96 7.48 18.91
C THR A 187 -14.56 6.18 18.25
N ALA A 188 -13.47 6.20 17.51
CA ALA A 188 -12.99 5.06 16.74
C ALA A 188 -11.48 4.88 16.93
N THR A 189 -10.97 3.70 16.59
CA THR A 189 -9.55 3.35 16.57
C THR A 189 -9.24 2.72 15.22
N ASN A 190 -7.97 2.54 14.86
CA ASN A 190 -7.58 1.80 13.66
C ASN A 190 -8.16 2.40 12.37
N GLN A 191 -7.98 3.71 12.17
CA GLN A 191 -8.50 4.40 10.99
C GLN A 191 -7.40 5.14 10.23
N ILE A 192 -7.40 4.96 8.92
CA ILE A 192 -6.66 5.83 7.99
C ILE A 192 -7.65 6.85 7.44
N ARG A 193 -7.39 8.14 7.66
CA ARG A 193 -8.27 9.23 7.25
C ARG A 193 -7.59 10.10 6.21
N ILE A 194 -8.11 10.10 5.00
CA ILE A 194 -7.57 10.88 3.88
C ILE A 194 -8.59 11.92 3.47
N ARG A 195 -8.29 13.19 3.79
CA ARG A 195 -9.11 14.32 3.33
C ARG A 195 -8.95 14.48 1.83
N LEU A 196 -10.06 14.48 1.10
CA LEU A 196 -10.09 14.70 -0.34
C LEU A 196 -10.12 16.20 -0.65
N ARG A 197 -9.89 16.54 -1.93
CA ARG A 197 -9.99 17.90 -2.43
C ARG A 197 -11.41 18.46 -2.25
N ASN A 198 -11.50 19.78 -2.09
CA ASN A 198 -12.76 20.45 -1.82
C ASN A 198 -13.78 20.32 -2.97
N ASP A 199 -13.32 20.22 -4.22
CA ASP A 199 -14.20 20.03 -5.37
C ASP A 199 -14.90 18.66 -5.34
N VAL A 200 -14.23 17.62 -4.81
CA VAL A 200 -14.85 16.31 -4.58
C VAL A 200 -15.98 16.46 -3.56
N ALA A 201 -15.76 17.18 -2.46
CA ALA A 201 -16.80 17.44 -1.48
C ALA A 201 -17.98 18.22 -2.07
N GLN A 202 -17.73 19.25 -2.88
CA GLN A 202 -18.77 19.99 -3.59
C GLN A 202 -19.57 19.09 -4.53
N ARG A 203 -18.87 18.24 -5.32
CA ARG A 203 -19.49 17.30 -6.25
C ARG A 203 -20.47 16.36 -5.54
N PHE A 204 -20.03 15.71 -4.46
CA PHE A 204 -20.84 14.73 -3.74
C PHE A 204 -21.95 15.33 -2.88
N ILE A 205 -21.80 16.55 -2.36
CA ILE A 205 -22.78 17.15 -1.44
C ILE A 205 -23.77 18.08 -2.15
N LYS A 206 -23.36 18.78 -3.21
CA LYS A 206 -24.17 19.81 -3.89
C LYS A 206 -24.61 19.41 -5.30
N THR A 207 -23.71 18.79 -6.08
CA THR A 207 -24.01 18.46 -7.47
C THR A 207 -24.82 17.18 -7.58
N TYR A 208 -24.48 16.16 -6.79
CA TYR A 208 -25.21 14.90 -6.74
C TYR A 208 -26.45 15.02 -5.84
N ASP A 209 -27.58 14.53 -6.34
CA ASP A 209 -28.86 14.47 -5.66
C ASP A 209 -29.68 13.24 -6.10
N SER A 210 -30.81 13.03 -5.42
CA SER A 210 -31.72 11.90 -5.64
C SER A 210 -32.39 11.88 -7.01
N THR A 211 -32.30 12.98 -7.78
CA THR A 211 -32.86 13.09 -9.13
C THR A 211 -31.85 12.73 -10.21
N ASN A 212 -30.55 12.79 -9.89
CA ASN A 212 -29.43 12.46 -10.78
C ASN A 212 -28.60 11.26 -10.27
N ALA A 213 -27.33 11.47 -9.87
CA ALA A 213 -26.37 10.47 -9.42
C ALA A 213 -26.87 9.60 -8.26
N TYR A 214 -27.64 10.14 -7.31
CA TYR A 214 -28.17 9.37 -6.18
C TYR A 214 -29.55 8.76 -6.44
N LYS A 215 -29.99 8.68 -7.70
CA LYS A 215 -31.28 8.07 -8.04
C LYS A 215 -31.27 6.55 -7.92
N SER A 216 -30.20 5.89 -8.38
CA SER A 216 -30.03 4.44 -8.30
C SER A 216 -28.54 4.06 -8.32
N ASP A 217 -28.23 2.84 -7.86
CA ASP A 217 -26.86 2.30 -7.88
C ASP A 217 -26.26 2.30 -9.30
N SER A 218 -27.00 1.83 -10.30
CA SER A 218 -26.51 1.81 -11.69
C SER A 218 -26.22 3.21 -12.23
N ILE A 219 -27.02 4.22 -11.87
CA ILE A 219 -26.80 5.61 -12.29
C ILE A 219 -25.59 6.19 -11.54
N PHE A 220 -25.48 5.95 -10.23
CA PHE A 220 -24.36 6.47 -9.44
C PHE A 220 -23.00 6.08 -10.04
N ARG A 221 -22.87 4.84 -10.52
CA ARG A 221 -21.66 4.33 -11.15
C ARG A 221 -21.29 5.03 -12.46
N THR A 222 -22.23 5.66 -13.16
CA THR A 222 -21.91 6.47 -14.36
C THR A 222 -21.33 7.84 -14.00
N TYR A 223 -21.50 8.28 -12.76
CA TYR A 223 -20.96 9.55 -12.25
C TYR A 223 -19.66 9.38 -11.47
N PHE A 224 -19.45 8.22 -10.85
CA PHE A 224 -18.26 7.91 -10.06
C PHE A 224 -17.93 6.42 -10.17
N ALA A 225 -16.82 6.10 -10.82
CA ALA A 225 -16.41 4.71 -11.08
C ALA A 225 -15.76 4.00 -9.88
N GLY A 226 -15.36 4.74 -8.84
CA GLY A 226 -14.76 4.19 -7.62
C GLY A 226 -13.43 4.86 -7.25
N PHE A 227 -12.80 4.32 -6.21
CA PHE A 227 -11.52 4.77 -5.69
C PHE A 227 -10.39 3.85 -6.16
N ALA A 228 -9.31 4.46 -6.65
CA ALA A 228 -8.02 3.82 -6.88
C ALA A 228 -7.06 4.30 -5.78
N LEU A 229 -6.59 3.37 -4.95
CA LEU A 229 -5.65 3.64 -3.87
C LEU A 229 -4.34 2.93 -4.15
N THR A 230 -3.28 3.71 -4.30
CA THR A 230 -1.94 3.22 -4.64
C THR A 230 -0.90 3.71 -3.65
N ALA A 231 0.17 2.94 -3.49
CA ALA A 231 1.35 3.35 -2.73
C ALA A 231 2.46 3.83 -3.67
N ASP A 232 3.32 4.73 -3.18
CA ASP A 232 4.51 5.17 -3.92
C ASP A 232 5.50 4.00 -4.08
N GLN A 233 5.68 3.55 -5.32
CA GLN A 233 6.59 2.45 -5.65
C GLN A 233 8.04 2.90 -5.85
N ASN A 234 8.28 4.21 -6.05
CA ASN A 234 9.62 4.75 -6.27
C ASN A 234 10.34 5.02 -4.95
N ALA A 235 9.59 5.33 -3.90
CA ALA A 235 10.07 5.47 -2.52
C ALA A 235 9.22 4.62 -1.56
N PRO A 236 9.26 3.28 -1.70
CA PRO A 236 8.42 2.39 -0.91
C PRO A 236 8.88 2.39 0.55
N ALA A 237 7.93 2.46 1.47
CA ALA A 237 8.20 2.30 2.91
C ALA A 237 8.58 0.86 3.30
N ASN A 238 8.62 -0.07 2.33
CA ASN A 238 8.79 -1.51 2.55
C ASN A 238 7.78 -2.07 3.54
N ALA A 239 6.52 -1.67 3.36
CA ALA A 239 5.40 -2.05 4.21
C ALA A 239 4.15 -2.33 3.37
N LEU A 240 3.35 -3.27 3.87
CA LEU A 240 2.02 -3.60 3.39
C LEU A 240 1.02 -3.36 4.51
N LEU A 241 0.03 -2.51 4.28
CA LEU A 241 -1.11 -2.31 5.16
C LEU A 241 -2.22 -3.28 4.81
N ARG A 242 -2.85 -3.82 5.84
CA ARG A 242 -4.08 -4.61 5.75
C ARG A 242 -5.26 -3.69 6.01
N ILE A 243 -6.25 -3.72 5.13
CA ILE A 243 -7.41 -2.83 5.17
C ILE A 243 -8.67 -3.67 5.04
N SER A 244 -9.59 -3.50 5.98
CA SER A 244 -10.90 -4.16 5.93
C SER A 244 -11.93 -3.23 5.33
N LEU A 245 -12.37 -3.52 4.09
CA LEU A 245 -13.38 -2.71 3.42
C LEU A 245 -14.80 -2.96 3.93
N SER A 246 -15.02 -4.10 4.60
CA SER A 246 -16.31 -4.50 5.19
C SER A 246 -16.49 -4.01 6.63
N ASP A 247 -15.45 -3.42 7.24
CA ASP A 247 -15.50 -2.88 8.60
C ASP A 247 -16.38 -1.62 8.67
N THR A 248 -17.11 -1.46 9.78
CA THR A 248 -17.85 -0.25 10.14
C THR A 248 -17.02 1.05 10.16
N ASN A 249 -15.71 0.92 10.31
CA ASN A 249 -14.75 2.03 10.23
C ASN A 249 -14.52 2.50 8.79
N THR A 250 -14.67 1.62 7.79
CA THR A 250 -14.50 1.98 6.38
C THR A 250 -15.73 2.71 5.87
N LYS A 251 -15.56 3.99 5.51
CA LYS A 251 -16.64 4.82 5.00
C LYS A 251 -16.12 6.02 4.23
N PHE A 252 -16.95 6.49 3.31
CA PHE A 252 -16.76 7.77 2.67
C PHE A 252 -17.60 8.83 3.39
N ALA A 253 -16.94 9.65 4.22
CA ALA A 253 -17.59 10.62 5.09
C ALA A 253 -17.71 11.99 4.41
N LEU A 254 -18.92 12.53 4.39
CA LEU A 254 -19.24 13.85 3.87
C LEU A 254 -19.57 14.78 5.03
N TYR A 255 -18.78 15.83 5.22
CA TYR A 255 -18.96 16.84 6.26
C TYR A 255 -19.55 18.10 5.66
N TYR A 256 -20.68 18.53 6.22
CA TYR A 256 -21.38 19.73 5.83
C TYR A 256 -22.22 20.24 7.00
N SER A 257 -22.65 21.49 6.92
CA SER A 257 -23.63 22.08 7.83
C SER A 257 -24.86 22.51 7.03
N SER A 258 -26.03 22.49 7.65
CA SER A 258 -27.27 22.99 7.05
C SER A 258 -28.06 23.73 8.12
N SER A 259 -28.58 24.90 7.78
CA SER A 259 -29.58 25.56 8.61
C SER A 259 -30.94 24.91 8.33
N SER A 260 -31.33 23.96 9.16
CA SER A 260 -32.74 23.57 9.25
C SER A 260 -33.52 24.73 9.89
N THR A 261 -34.69 25.06 9.36
CA THR A 261 -35.63 25.99 10.00
C THR A 261 -35.97 25.44 11.40
N GLY A 262 -35.38 26.03 12.45
CA GLY A 262 -35.50 25.58 13.84
C GLY A 262 -34.20 25.04 14.47
N ALA A 263 -33.13 24.84 13.70
CA ALA A 263 -31.82 24.52 14.25
C ALA A 263 -31.04 25.81 14.50
N THR A 264 -30.94 26.22 15.77
CA THR A 264 -29.97 27.25 16.19
C THR A 264 -28.58 26.84 15.71
N THR A 265 -27.99 27.66 14.84
CA THR A 265 -26.57 27.61 14.51
C THR A 265 -25.75 27.59 15.80
N ARG A 266 -24.97 26.52 16.01
CA ARG A 266 -23.95 26.42 17.06
C ARG A 266 -22.73 25.65 16.56
#